data_AF-A0A9Q7THE4-F1
#
_entry.id   AF-A0A9Q7THE4-F1
#
_cell.length_a   1.000
_cell.length_b   1.000
_cell.length_c   1.000
_cell.angle_alpha   90.00
_cell.angle_beta   90.00
_cell.angle_gamma   90.00
#
_symmetry.space_group_name_H-M   'P 1'
#
loop_
_entity.id
_entity.type
_entity.pdbx_description
1 polymer ?
#
loop_
_entity_poly.entity_id
_entity_poly.type
_entity_poly.pdbx_seq_one_letter_code
_entity_poly.pdbx_strand_id
1 'polypeptide(L)'
;MGLVSISNQAPRGEAEKIPKDISSAIANIKKLSDNNWHTWEPTFIDCLQWVHNAKEILYSKIAPGSKGYDEDLDKALVGLIHACCDHSPESCIDTYTVRCADEEVQLGSTLYTKLRKTLTLNNVVKQAGLQDRIHTVRLYNQDVVRLGKELDSIWNDAARLGKRFDEDLKKSTLYRCTAQDWFYANSVDALKMAKPDCKYDEAYHAPTKKQQDGELSGRIRGAARAAMSTEQGATGQVEQRPRGRRNPCNPSAPPRCYACGGPNHIARNCTNNPTSATSEPATRATQEPSH
;
A
#
# COMPACT_ATOMS: atom_id res chain seq x y z
N MET A 1 22.40 68.14 -49.33
CA MET A 1 21.56 67.81 -48.16
C MET A 1 21.20 66.34 -48.27
N GLY A 2 21.71 65.53 -47.35
CA GLY A 2 21.64 64.07 -47.41
C GLY A 2 20.34 63.50 -46.84
N LEU A 3 19.90 62.38 -47.42
CA LEU A 3 18.95 61.45 -46.81
C LEU A 3 19.61 60.07 -46.85
N VAL A 4 20.16 59.66 -45.71
CA VAL A 4 20.54 58.27 -45.47
C VAL A 4 19.37 57.65 -44.72
N SER A 5 18.64 56.76 -45.40
CA SER A 5 17.63 55.92 -44.77
C SER A 5 18.31 54.62 -44.36
N ILE A 6 18.66 54.49 -43.08
CA ILE A 6 19.19 53.25 -42.50
C ILE A 6 17.98 52.44 -42.04
N SER A 7 17.61 51.47 -42.89
CA SER A 7 16.74 50.36 -42.51
C SER A 7 17.49 49.47 -41.52
N ASN A 8 17.22 49.66 -40.22
CA ASN A 8 17.63 48.74 -39.17
C ASN A 8 16.45 47.80 -38.85
N GLN A 9 16.20 46.82 -39.72
CA GLN A 9 15.58 45.58 -39.26
C GLN A 9 16.70 44.63 -38.83
N ALA A 10 16.90 44.55 -37.52
CA ALA A 10 17.66 43.46 -36.94
C ALA A 10 16.97 42.13 -37.31
N PRO A 11 17.72 41.09 -37.70
CA PRO A 11 17.13 39.77 -37.83
C PRO A 11 16.63 39.37 -36.44
N ARG A 12 15.31 39.17 -36.30
CA ARG A 12 14.75 38.43 -35.16
C ARG A 12 15.37 37.05 -35.23
N GLY A 13 16.51 36.87 -34.56
CA GLY A 13 17.00 35.55 -34.23
C GLY A 13 15.86 34.82 -33.56
N GLU A 14 15.56 33.62 -34.03
CA GLU A 14 14.64 32.68 -33.39
C GLU A 14 15.15 32.45 -31.97
N ALA A 15 14.73 33.32 -31.04
CA ALA A 15 15.00 33.15 -29.64
C ALA A 15 14.33 31.85 -29.25
N GLU A 16 15.15 30.87 -28.81
CA GLU A 16 14.71 29.59 -28.29
C GLU A 16 13.58 29.86 -27.28
N LYS A 17 12.32 29.58 -27.67
CA LYS A 17 11.12 29.95 -26.89
C LYS A 17 11.11 29.31 -25.51
N ILE A 18 11.83 28.20 -25.38
CA ILE A 18 12.03 27.46 -24.14
C ILE A 18 13.51 27.58 -23.76
N PRO A 19 13.83 28.20 -22.60
CA PRO A 19 15.18 28.22 -22.07
C PRO A 19 15.77 26.82 -21.88
N LYS A 20 17.06 26.64 -22.23
CA LYS A 20 17.78 25.35 -22.10
C LYS A 20 17.79 24.79 -20.68
N ASP A 21 17.80 25.65 -19.67
CA ASP A 21 17.75 25.25 -18.27
C ASP A 21 16.43 24.54 -17.94
N ILE A 22 15.33 24.94 -18.57
CA ILE A 22 14.01 24.32 -18.41
C ILE A 22 14.00 22.96 -19.10
N SER A 23 14.51 22.86 -20.33
CA SER A 23 14.68 21.57 -21.01
C SER A 23 15.53 20.59 -20.20
N SER A 24 16.59 21.10 -19.56
CA SER A 24 17.47 20.31 -18.68
C SER A 24 16.77 19.88 -17.39
N ALA A 25 15.99 20.76 -16.76
CA ALA A 25 15.19 20.43 -15.59
C ALA A 25 14.14 19.36 -15.93
N ILE A 26 13.47 19.52 -17.07
CA ILE A 26 12.47 18.58 -17.60
C ILE A 26 13.11 17.21 -17.89
N ALA A 27 14.33 17.15 -18.43
CA ALA A 27 15.02 15.89 -18.68
C ALA A 27 15.24 15.05 -17.39
N ASN A 28 15.30 15.71 -16.23
CA ASN A 28 15.51 15.07 -14.93
C ASN A 28 14.21 14.67 -14.21
N ILE A 29 13.03 15.07 -14.70
CA ILE A 29 11.78 14.64 -14.08
C ILE A 29 11.54 13.15 -14.36
N LYS A 30 10.87 12.47 -13.44
CA LYS A 30 10.45 11.08 -13.65
C LYS A 30 9.62 11.00 -14.93
N LYS A 31 9.91 10.04 -15.82
CA LYS A 31 9.17 9.87 -17.07
C LYS A 31 7.68 9.64 -16.82
N LEU A 32 6.84 10.23 -17.67
CA LEU A 32 5.39 10.10 -17.65
C LEU A 32 5.00 8.69 -18.09
N SER A 33 4.18 8.04 -17.26
CA SER A 33 3.65 6.69 -17.43
C SER A 33 2.15 6.69 -17.15
N ASP A 34 1.49 5.56 -17.39
CA ASP A 34 0.05 5.41 -17.21
C ASP A 34 -0.43 5.61 -15.76
N ASN A 35 0.48 5.51 -14.78
CA ASN A 35 0.14 5.45 -13.36
C ASN A 35 0.66 6.61 -12.52
N ASN A 36 1.41 7.56 -13.09
CA ASN A 36 2.05 8.62 -12.30
C ASN A 36 1.58 10.04 -12.67
N TRP A 37 0.48 10.20 -13.43
CA TRP A 37 -0.03 11.52 -13.82
C TRP A 37 -0.06 12.53 -12.66
N HIS A 38 -0.64 12.17 -11.51
CA HIS A 38 -0.79 13.09 -10.38
C HIS A 38 0.50 13.46 -9.66
N THR A 39 1.55 12.68 -9.84
CA THR A 39 2.89 13.01 -9.31
C THR A 39 3.70 13.75 -10.37
N TRP A 40 3.51 13.42 -11.64
CA TRP A 40 4.20 14.02 -12.77
C TRP A 40 3.72 15.43 -13.09
N GLU A 41 2.40 15.64 -13.14
CA GLU A 41 1.78 16.90 -13.55
C GLU A 41 2.30 18.09 -12.71
N PRO A 42 2.27 18.06 -11.36
CA PRO A 42 2.74 19.20 -10.58
C PRO A 42 4.20 19.51 -10.85
N THR A 43 5.06 18.50 -10.91
CA THR A 43 6.50 18.69 -11.17
C THR A 43 6.75 19.26 -12.56
N PHE A 44 6.06 18.76 -13.59
CA PHE A 44 6.16 19.28 -14.95
C PHE A 44 5.71 20.75 -15.03
N ILE A 45 4.57 21.08 -14.42
CA ILE A 45 4.04 22.45 -14.40
C ILE A 45 4.95 23.40 -13.59
N ASP A 46 5.53 22.93 -12.50
CA ASP A 46 6.49 23.71 -11.70
C ASP A 46 7.77 24.03 -12.50
N CYS A 47 8.25 23.11 -13.35
CA CYS A 47 9.34 23.40 -14.28
C CYS A 47 8.98 24.51 -15.28
N LEU A 48 7.71 24.55 -15.72
CA LEU A 48 7.22 25.53 -16.70
C LEU A 48 6.84 26.88 -16.10
N GLN A 49 6.89 27.05 -14.77
CA GLN A 49 6.45 28.30 -14.11
C GLN A 49 7.18 29.56 -14.60
N TRP A 50 8.40 29.40 -15.12
CA TRP A 50 9.25 30.49 -15.62
C TRP A 50 8.99 30.83 -17.09
N VAL A 51 8.23 30.00 -17.82
CA VAL A 51 7.85 30.27 -19.20
C VAL A 51 6.53 31.02 -19.20
N HIS A 52 6.56 32.28 -19.62
CA HIS A 52 5.38 33.12 -19.66
C HIS A 52 4.24 32.45 -20.45
N ASN A 53 3.05 32.40 -19.87
CA ASN A 53 1.82 31.83 -20.43
C ASN A 53 1.80 30.32 -20.69
N ALA A 54 2.89 29.57 -20.49
CA ALA A 54 2.93 28.13 -20.80
C ALA A 54 1.88 27.34 -20.02
N LYS A 55 1.75 27.59 -18.72
CA LYS A 55 0.75 26.95 -17.85
C LYS A 55 -0.67 27.29 -18.28
N GLU A 56 -0.92 28.55 -18.60
CA GLU A 56 -2.22 29.05 -19.03
C GLU A 56 -2.62 28.49 -20.39
N ILE A 57 -1.67 28.31 -21.32
CA ILE A 57 -1.87 27.66 -22.61
C ILE A 57 -2.19 26.17 -22.41
N LEU A 58 -1.41 25.43 -21.62
CA LEU A 58 -1.66 24.00 -21.35
C LEU A 58 -3.01 23.74 -20.70
N TYR A 59 -3.45 24.61 -19.80
CA TYR A 59 -4.78 24.53 -19.18
C TYR A 59 -5.90 25.15 -20.01
N SER A 60 -5.62 25.55 -21.25
CA SER A 60 -6.57 26.18 -22.17
C SER A 60 -7.27 27.42 -21.59
N LYS A 61 -6.59 28.14 -20.69
CA LYS A 61 -7.06 29.43 -20.14
C LYS A 61 -6.90 30.57 -21.13
N ILE A 62 -5.89 30.46 -22.00
CA ILE A 62 -5.64 31.36 -23.12
C ILE A 62 -6.02 30.61 -24.40
N ALA A 63 -7.08 31.05 -25.07
CA ALA A 63 -7.57 30.40 -26.28
C ALA A 63 -6.70 30.71 -27.50
N PRO A 64 -6.59 29.80 -28.47
CA PRO A 64 -5.99 30.07 -29.77
C PRO A 64 -6.56 31.34 -30.42
N GLY A 65 -5.70 32.18 -30.98
CA GLY A 65 -6.07 33.46 -31.60
C GLY A 65 -6.27 34.63 -30.63
N SER A 66 -6.18 34.41 -29.32
CA SER A 66 -6.22 35.51 -28.34
C SER A 66 -4.88 36.27 -28.27
N LYS A 67 -4.90 37.53 -27.82
CA LYS A 67 -3.72 38.41 -27.75
C LYS A 67 -2.56 37.87 -26.89
N GLY A 68 -2.83 36.91 -26.00
CA GLY A 68 -1.82 36.28 -25.14
C GLY A 68 -1.38 34.89 -25.59
N TYR A 69 -1.96 34.38 -26.68
CA TYR A 69 -1.65 33.04 -27.20
C TYR A 69 -0.39 33.08 -28.06
N ASP A 70 0.56 32.20 -27.75
CA ASP A 70 1.78 32.02 -28.52
C ASP A 70 1.75 30.62 -29.15
N GLU A 71 1.42 30.56 -30.44
CA GLU A 71 1.28 29.31 -31.19
C GLU A 71 2.61 28.56 -31.32
N ASP A 72 3.72 29.29 -31.47
CA ASP A 72 5.05 28.68 -31.57
C ASP A 72 5.46 28.05 -30.24
N LEU A 73 5.12 28.72 -29.12
CA LEU A 73 5.29 28.13 -27.80
C LEU A 73 4.44 26.87 -27.63
N ASP A 74 3.16 26.91 -28.04
CA ASP A 74 2.26 25.75 -27.92
C ASP A 74 2.76 24.55 -28.75
N LYS A 75 3.30 24.80 -29.95
CA LYS A 75 4.00 23.79 -30.77
C LYS A 75 5.25 23.26 -30.07
N ALA A 76 6.06 24.13 -29.47
CA ALA A 76 7.28 23.72 -28.77
C ALA A 76 6.98 22.87 -27.51
N LEU A 77 5.85 23.13 -26.84
CA LEU A 77 5.37 22.33 -25.70
C LEU A 77 5.08 20.88 -26.08
N VAL A 78 4.70 20.58 -27.33
CA VAL A 78 4.53 19.20 -27.82
C VAL A 78 5.83 18.41 -27.67
N GLY A 79 6.95 18.98 -28.14
CA GLY A 79 8.26 18.35 -28.05
C GLY A 79 8.69 18.09 -26.61
N LEU A 80 8.41 19.05 -25.70
CA LEU A 80 8.67 18.87 -24.27
C LEU A 80 7.84 17.74 -23.65
N ILE A 81 6.54 17.68 -23.96
CA ILE A 81 5.66 16.64 -23.45
C ILE A 81 6.14 15.27 -23.93
N HIS A 82 6.45 15.11 -25.22
CA HIS A 82 7.00 13.86 -25.75
C HIS A 82 8.33 13.49 -25.09
N ALA A 83 9.24 14.45 -24.89
CA ALA A 83 10.51 14.18 -24.20
C ALA A 83 10.32 13.67 -22.76
N CYS A 84 9.17 13.95 -22.14
CA CYS A 84 8.83 13.45 -20.81
C CYS A 84 8.22 12.06 -20.80
N CYS A 85 7.70 11.56 -21.92
CA CYS A 85 7.03 10.27 -22.00
C CYS A 85 7.99 9.11 -21.77
N ASP A 86 7.51 8.07 -21.08
CA ASP A 86 8.21 6.80 -20.97
C ASP A 86 7.96 5.95 -22.23
N HIS A 87 8.98 5.81 -23.06
CA HIS A 87 8.94 5.01 -24.30
C HIS A 87 9.40 3.56 -24.10
N SER A 88 9.43 3.08 -22.86
CA SER A 88 9.61 1.67 -22.56
C SER A 88 8.53 0.83 -23.25
N PRO A 89 8.84 -0.39 -23.74
CA PRO A 89 7.84 -1.30 -24.32
C PRO A 89 6.70 -1.68 -23.35
N GLU A 90 6.89 -1.45 -22.04
CA GLU A 90 5.87 -1.69 -21.01
C GLU A 90 4.88 -0.52 -20.85
N SER A 91 5.16 0.64 -21.45
CA SER A 91 4.36 1.85 -21.32
C SER A 91 3.35 1.96 -22.46
N CYS A 92 2.08 2.24 -22.15
CA CYS A 92 1.08 2.51 -23.18
C CYS A 92 1.03 3.99 -23.57
N ILE A 93 1.90 4.85 -23.02
CA ILE A 93 1.81 6.30 -23.18
C ILE A 93 1.84 6.73 -24.65
N ASP A 94 2.61 6.02 -25.48
CA ASP A 94 2.77 6.31 -26.90
C ASP A 94 1.42 6.24 -27.63
N THR A 95 0.55 5.29 -27.25
CA THR A 95 -0.79 5.16 -27.83
C THR A 95 -1.65 6.41 -27.63
N TYR A 96 -1.38 7.20 -26.59
CA TYR A 96 -2.11 8.43 -26.27
C TYR A 96 -1.49 9.68 -26.90
N THR A 97 -0.20 9.63 -27.24
CA THR A 97 0.52 10.76 -27.82
C THR A 97 0.44 10.83 -29.34
N VAL A 98 0.04 9.73 -30.01
CA VAL A 98 -0.21 9.71 -31.46
C VAL A 98 -1.25 10.76 -31.84
N ARG A 99 -0.90 11.59 -32.83
CA ARG A 99 -1.77 12.58 -33.47
C ARG A 99 -2.96 11.88 -34.14
N CYS A 100 -4.17 12.43 -33.95
CA CYS A 100 -5.35 11.88 -34.61
C CYS A 100 -5.41 12.30 -36.10
N ALA A 101 -6.04 11.49 -36.95
CA ALA A 101 -6.08 11.72 -38.40
C ALA A 101 -6.86 13.00 -38.80
N ASP A 102 -7.74 13.47 -37.92
CA ASP A 102 -8.56 14.68 -38.05
C ASP A 102 -7.88 15.94 -37.48
N GLU A 103 -6.73 15.82 -36.81
CA GLU A 103 -5.98 16.96 -36.29
C GLU A 103 -5.04 17.51 -37.38
N GLU A 104 -5.25 18.75 -37.85
CA GLU A 104 -4.36 19.42 -38.82
C GLU A 104 -2.97 19.70 -38.24
N VAL A 105 -2.91 20.11 -36.96
CA VAL A 105 -1.68 20.40 -36.22
C VAL A 105 -1.86 19.92 -34.78
N GLN A 106 -0.89 19.17 -34.27
CA GLN A 106 -0.86 18.81 -32.86
C GLN A 106 -0.28 19.98 -32.07
N LEU A 107 -1.07 20.51 -31.13
CA LEU A 107 -0.66 21.56 -30.21
C LEU A 107 -0.42 20.95 -28.82
N GLY A 108 0.48 21.56 -28.04
CA GLY A 108 0.84 21.09 -26.70
C GLY A 108 -0.36 21.10 -25.77
N SER A 109 -1.19 22.13 -25.83
CA SER A 109 -2.45 22.27 -25.10
C SER A 109 -3.45 21.15 -25.40
N THR A 110 -3.62 20.79 -26.68
CA THR A 110 -4.48 19.68 -27.12
C THR A 110 -3.94 18.34 -26.63
N LEU A 111 -2.64 18.09 -26.84
CA LEU A 111 -1.97 16.86 -26.38
C LEU A 111 -2.07 16.72 -24.85
N TYR A 112 -1.79 17.78 -24.11
CA TYR A 112 -1.89 17.80 -22.65
C TYR A 112 -3.31 17.50 -22.17
N THR A 113 -4.32 18.10 -22.80
CA THR A 113 -5.73 17.85 -22.48
C THR A 113 -6.12 16.40 -22.76
N LYS A 114 -5.67 15.85 -23.90
CA LYS A 114 -5.87 14.44 -24.27
C LYS A 114 -5.25 13.51 -23.22
N LEU A 115 -3.98 13.71 -22.89
CA LEU A 115 -3.26 12.93 -21.87
C LEU A 115 -3.96 13.01 -20.52
N ARG A 116 -4.27 14.23 -20.06
CA ARG A 116 -4.98 14.46 -18.80
C ARG A 116 -6.28 13.69 -18.77
N LYS A 117 -7.12 13.80 -19.80
CA LYS A 117 -8.42 13.13 -19.87
C LYS A 117 -8.27 11.60 -19.83
N THR A 118 -7.35 11.05 -20.62
CA THR A 118 -7.17 9.60 -20.72
C THR A 118 -6.55 9.00 -19.46
N LEU A 119 -5.49 9.61 -18.94
CA LEU A 119 -4.76 9.12 -17.77
C LEU A 119 -5.53 9.31 -16.46
N THR A 120 -6.53 10.20 -16.45
CA THR A 120 -7.42 10.41 -15.29
C THR A 120 -8.80 9.76 -15.46
N LEU A 121 -9.08 9.10 -16.59
CA LEU A 121 -10.40 8.55 -16.91
C LEU A 121 -10.94 7.63 -15.81
N ASN A 122 -10.09 6.78 -15.26
CA ASN A 122 -10.45 5.79 -14.25
C ASN A 122 -10.34 6.30 -12.81
N ASN A 123 -10.00 7.58 -12.60
CA ASN A 123 -9.78 8.09 -11.25
C ASN A 123 -11.02 8.03 -10.38
N VAL A 124 -12.20 8.31 -10.96
CA VAL A 124 -13.47 8.24 -10.24
C VAL A 124 -13.73 6.82 -9.75
N VAL A 125 -13.51 5.82 -10.61
CA VAL A 125 -13.68 4.39 -10.27
C VAL A 125 -12.66 3.95 -9.23
N LYS A 126 -11.37 4.30 -9.41
CA LYS A 126 -10.31 4.01 -8.43
C LYS A 126 -10.62 4.66 -7.07
N GLN A 127 -11.11 5.90 -7.06
CA GLN A 127 -11.49 6.61 -5.84
C GLN A 127 -12.69 5.94 -5.15
N ALA A 128 -13.71 5.52 -5.90
CA ALA A 128 -14.82 4.76 -5.34
C ALA A 128 -14.35 3.43 -4.74
N GLY A 129 -13.43 2.72 -5.41
CA GLY A 129 -12.81 1.50 -4.87
C GLY A 129 -12.02 1.75 -3.58
N LEU A 130 -11.34 2.90 -3.46
CA LEU A 130 -10.66 3.28 -2.20
C LEU A 130 -11.67 3.58 -1.09
N GLN A 131 -12.79 4.25 -1.40
CA GLN A 131 -13.85 4.47 -0.41
C GLN A 131 -14.47 3.15 0.06
N ASP A 132 -14.72 2.21 -0.84
CA ASP A 132 -15.18 0.86 -0.49
C ASP A 132 -14.16 0.14 0.41
N ARG A 133 -12.86 0.22 0.10
CA ARG A 133 -11.78 -0.31 0.96
C ARG A 133 -11.79 0.32 2.36
N ILE A 134 -12.01 1.63 2.49
CA ILE A 134 -12.17 2.28 3.80
C ILE A 134 -13.35 1.69 4.56
N HIS A 135 -14.48 1.43 3.89
CA HIS A 135 -15.66 0.87 4.55
C HIS A 135 -15.49 -0.62 4.91
N THR A 136 -14.70 -1.37 4.16
CA THR A 136 -14.52 -2.82 4.34
C THR A 136 -13.32 -3.19 5.21
N VAL A 137 -12.38 -2.28 5.47
CA VAL A 137 -11.19 -2.54 6.31
C VAL A 137 -11.59 -3.00 7.72
N ARG A 138 -10.88 -4.03 8.21
CA ARG A 138 -11.16 -4.67 9.51
C ARG A 138 -9.87 -5.02 10.22
N LEU A 139 -9.96 -5.11 11.54
CA LEU A 139 -8.88 -5.64 12.37
C LEU A 139 -8.88 -7.17 12.27
N TYR A 140 -7.74 -7.76 11.92
CA TYR A 140 -7.55 -9.21 11.83
C TYR A 140 -6.57 -9.69 12.90
N ASN A 141 -6.91 -10.77 13.61
CA ASN A 141 -6.05 -11.42 14.61
C ASN A 141 -5.48 -10.47 15.67
N GLN A 142 -6.23 -9.42 16.03
CA GLN A 142 -5.75 -8.38 16.96
C GLN A 142 -4.42 -7.75 16.52
N ASP A 143 -4.16 -7.65 15.21
CA ASP A 143 -2.93 -7.05 14.69
C ASP A 143 -3.21 -5.60 14.26
N VAL A 144 -3.06 -4.67 15.20
CA VAL A 144 -3.27 -3.24 14.91
C VAL A 144 -2.15 -2.67 14.04
N VAL A 145 -0.95 -3.26 14.07
CA VAL A 145 0.18 -2.82 13.26
C VAL A 145 -0.11 -3.06 11.78
N ARG A 146 -0.66 -4.24 11.46
CA ARG A 146 -1.13 -4.53 10.10
C ARG A 146 -2.27 -3.62 9.67
N LEU A 147 -3.24 -3.36 10.55
CA LEU A 147 -4.34 -2.42 10.26
C LEU A 147 -3.80 -1.01 9.94
N GLY A 148 -2.85 -0.50 10.73
CA GLY A 148 -2.22 0.81 10.49
C GLY A 148 -1.56 0.90 9.12
N LYS A 149 -0.78 -0.12 8.75
CA LYS A 149 -0.15 -0.21 7.42
C LYS A 149 -1.17 -0.22 6.27
N GLU A 150 -2.30 -0.92 6.46
CA GLU A 150 -3.37 -0.97 5.47
C GLU A 150 -4.04 0.40 5.29
N LEU A 151 -4.32 1.11 6.40
CA LEU A 151 -4.84 2.48 6.36
C LEU A 151 -3.85 3.44 5.69
N ASP A 152 -2.56 3.36 6.03
CA ASP A 152 -1.53 4.17 5.39
C ASP A 152 -1.45 3.90 3.88
N SER A 153 -1.55 2.63 3.46
CA SER A 153 -1.61 2.26 2.05
C SER A 153 -2.81 2.91 1.36
N ILE A 154 -4.02 2.83 1.92
CA ILE A 154 -5.23 3.41 1.33
C ILE A 154 -5.10 4.93 1.17
N TRP A 155 -4.59 5.63 2.19
CA TRP A 155 -4.41 7.09 2.14
C TRP A 155 -3.33 7.49 1.14
N ASN A 156 -2.23 6.74 1.06
CA ASN A 156 -1.19 6.97 0.08
C ASN A 156 -1.70 6.69 -1.35
N ASP A 157 -2.53 5.67 -1.55
CA ASP A 157 -3.17 5.39 -2.84
C ASP A 157 -4.06 6.57 -3.27
N ALA A 158 -4.85 7.13 -2.34
CA ALA A 158 -5.69 8.28 -2.61
C ALA A 158 -4.87 9.53 -2.97
N ALA A 159 -3.78 9.78 -2.23
CA ALA A 159 -2.88 10.89 -2.51
C ALA A 159 -2.27 10.79 -3.91
N ARG A 160 -1.94 9.58 -4.36
CA ARG A 160 -1.48 9.31 -5.74
C ARG A 160 -2.56 9.50 -6.80
N LEU A 161 -3.84 9.60 -6.42
CA LEU A 161 -4.94 10.00 -7.32
C LEU A 161 -5.26 11.49 -7.25
N GLY A 162 -4.40 12.29 -6.59
CA GLY A 162 -4.63 13.72 -6.38
C GLY A 162 -5.76 14.02 -5.40
N LYS A 163 -6.18 13.04 -4.59
CA LYS A 163 -7.19 13.20 -3.54
C LYS A 163 -6.55 13.06 -2.17
N ARG A 164 -6.84 14.00 -1.27
CA ARG A 164 -6.48 13.88 0.14
C ARG A 164 -7.74 13.50 0.91
N PHE A 165 -7.75 12.32 1.50
CA PHE A 165 -8.74 11.98 2.50
C PHE A 165 -8.40 12.67 3.81
N ASP A 166 -9.43 13.01 4.57
CA ASP A 166 -9.29 13.65 5.86
C ASP A 166 -8.57 12.73 6.86
N GLU A 167 -7.69 13.29 7.68
CA GLU A 167 -7.06 12.58 8.79
C GLU A 167 -8.09 12.18 9.84
N ASP A 168 -9.15 12.97 10.03
CA ASP A 168 -10.25 12.61 10.93
C ASP A 168 -11.05 11.40 10.41
N LEU A 169 -11.15 11.24 9.09
CA LEU A 169 -11.71 10.03 8.49
C LEU A 169 -10.81 8.81 8.76
N LYS A 170 -9.49 9.00 8.73
CA LYS A 170 -8.51 7.93 9.03
C LYS A 170 -8.62 7.49 10.49
N LYS A 171 -8.66 8.47 11.40
CA LYS A 171 -8.85 8.28 12.84
C LYS A 171 -10.18 7.58 13.17
N SER A 172 -11.28 8.04 12.59
CA SER A 172 -12.60 7.42 12.81
C SER A 172 -12.66 5.99 12.27
N THR A 173 -12.00 5.72 11.13
CA THR A 173 -11.88 4.37 10.58
C THR A 173 -11.11 3.44 11.52
N LEU A 174 -9.95 3.89 12.02
CA LEU A 174 -9.18 3.17 13.03
C LEU A 174 -10.04 2.83 14.25
N TYR A 175 -10.71 3.84 14.83
CA TYR A 175 -11.58 3.64 16.00
C TYR A 175 -12.70 2.64 15.74
N ARG A 176 -13.37 2.71 14.59
CA ARG A 176 -14.42 1.76 14.21
C ARG A 176 -13.88 0.33 14.17
N CYS A 177 -12.70 0.11 13.57
CA CYS A 177 -12.11 -1.21 13.44
C CYS A 177 -11.63 -1.78 14.78
N THR A 178 -11.08 -0.93 15.66
CA THR A 178 -10.58 -1.38 16.98
C THR A 178 -11.69 -1.51 18.02
N ALA A 179 -12.77 -0.71 17.95
CA ALA A 179 -13.88 -0.77 18.91
C ALA A 179 -14.71 -2.07 18.81
N GLN A 180 -14.64 -2.76 17.67
CA GLN A 180 -15.28 -4.07 17.49
C GLN A 180 -14.53 -5.20 18.21
N ASP A 181 -13.29 -4.97 18.63
CA ASP A 181 -12.47 -5.97 19.34
C ASP A 181 -12.40 -5.65 20.83
N TRP A 182 -12.81 -6.62 21.64
CA TRP A 182 -12.84 -6.51 23.10
C TRP A 182 -11.46 -6.20 23.70
N PHE A 183 -10.36 -6.62 23.06
CA PHE A 183 -9.01 -6.37 23.53
C PHE A 183 -8.68 -4.88 23.45
N TYR A 184 -9.20 -4.14 22.47
CA TYR A 184 -8.86 -2.72 22.28
C TYR A 184 -9.93 -1.75 22.79
N ALA A 185 -11.20 -2.15 22.85
CA ALA A 185 -12.34 -1.29 23.17
C ALA A 185 -12.09 -0.32 24.34
N ASN A 186 -11.73 -0.85 25.53
CA ASN A 186 -11.52 -0.03 26.73
C ASN A 186 -10.43 1.04 26.56
N SER A 187 -9.36 0.74 25.82
CA SER A 187 -8.27 1.70 25.62
C SER A 187 -8.63 2.79 24.63
N VAL A 188 -9.44 2.45 23.63
CA VAL A 188 -9.96 3.40 22.65
C VAL A 188 -10.97 4.34 23.32
N ASP A 189 -11.87 3.83 24.16
CA ASP A 189 -12.86 4.66 24.85
C ASP A 189 -12.20 5.59 25.87
N ALA A 190 -11.22 5.08 26.64
CA ALA A 190 -10.42 5.90 27.53
C ALA A 190 -9.70 7.03 26.79
N LEU A 191 -9.15 6.74 25.60
CA LEU A 191 -8.49 7.76 24.79
C LEU A 191 -9.48 8.81 24.27
N LYS A 192 -10.64 8.38 23.75
CA LYS A 192 -11.69 9.31 23.28
C LYS A 192 -12.17 10.25 24.39
N MET A 193 -12.32 9.73 25.61
CA MET A 193 -12.71 10.53 26.77
C MET A 193 -11.61 11.51 27.20
N ALA A 194 -10.35 11.06 27.21
CA ALA A 194 -9.24 11.88 27.69
C ALA A 194 -8.79 12.95 26.66
N LYS A 195 -8.84 12.61 25.37
CA LYS A 195 -8.34 13.43 24.26
C LYS A 195 -9.18 13.22 22.98
N PRO A 196 -10.39 13.82 22.90
CA PRO A 196 -11.24 13.68 21.70
C PRO A 196 -10.57 14.25 20.43
N ASP A 197 -9.77 15.31 20.58
CA ASP A 197 -9.13 16.03 19.47
C ASP A 197 -7.72 15.51 19.15
N CYS A 198 -7.36 14.31 19.62
CA CYS A 198 -6.06 13.74 19.29
C CYS A 198 -5.92 13.49 17.78
N LYS A 199 -4.67 13.60 17.30
CA LYS A 199 -4.29 13.30 15.91
C LYS A 199 -4.28 11.79 15.66
N TYR A 200 -4.32 11.38 14.40
CA TYR A 200 -4.24 9.96 14.01
C TYR A 200 -3.04 9.25 14.63
N ASP A 201 -1.85 9.84 14.62
CA ASP A 201 -0.63 9.20 15.16
C ASP A 201 -0.75 8.90 16.67
N GLU A 202 -1.34 9.83 17.43
CA GLU A 202 -1.62 9.64 18.86
C GLU A 202 -2.69 8.56 19.07
N ALA A 203 -3.75 8.58 18.27
CA ALA A 203 -4.82 7.60 18.27
C ALA A 203 -4.33 6.18 17.94
N TYR A 204 -3.36 6.07 17.03
CA TYR A 204 -2.75 4.82 16.60
C TYR A 204 -1.72 4.28 17.60
N HIS A 205 -1.01 5.16 18.29
CA HIS A 205 -0.03 4.76 19.30
C HIS A 205 -0.67 4.00 20.48
N ALA A 206 -1.86 4.39 20.92
CA ALA A 206 -2.55 3.76 22.05
C ALA A 206 -2.83 2.26 21.87
N PRO A 207 -3.51 1.79 20.80
CA PRO A 207 -3.72 0.37 20.58
C PRO A 207 -2.41 -0.35 20.24
N THR A 208 -1.45 0.29 19.57
CA THR A 208 -0.14 -0.31 19.28
C THR A 208 0.62 -0.64 20.56
N LYS A 209 0.68 0.30 21.50
CA LYS A 209 1.28 0.07 22.82
C LYS A 209 0.57 -1.06 23.57
N LYS A 210 -0.76 -1.11 23.53
CA LYS A 210 -1.54 -2.18 24.16
C LYS A 210 -1.21 -3.56 23.59
N GLN A 211 -1.03 -3.66 22.28
CA GLN A 211 -0.62 -4.91 21.64
C GLN A 211 0.76 -5.35 22.17
N GLN A 212 1.74 -4.44 22.21
CA GLN A 212 3.08 -4.71 22.74
C GLN A 212 3.04 -5.18 24.20
N ASP A 213 2.26 -4.50 25.05
CA ASP A 213 2.07 -4.89 26.46
C ASP A 213 1.44 -6.29 26.58
N GLY A 214 0.47 -6.61 25.72
CA GLY A 214 -0.16 -7.92 25.63
C GLY A 214 0.81 -9.03 25.23
N GLU A 215 1.66 -8.78 24.24
CA GLU A 215 2.71 -9.70 23.79
C GLU A 215 3.75 -9.96 24.89
N LEU A 216 4.22 -8.91 25.56
CA LEU A 216 5.13 -9.01 26.70
C LEU A 216 4.52 -9.83 27.83
N SER A 217 3.26 -9.55 28.19
CA SER A 217 2.53 -10.30 29.22
C SER A 217 2.36 -11.78 28.84
N GLY A 218 2.08 -12.06 27.56
CA GLY A 218 2.01 -13.42 27.02
C GLY A 218 3.34 -14.17 27.14
N ARG A 219 4.45 -13.52 26.78
CA ARG A 219 5.81 -14.08 26.89
C ARG A 219 6.19 -14.39 28.33
N ILE A 220 5.93 -13.48 29.27
CA ILE A 220 6.20 -13.69 30.70
C ILE A 220 5.41 -14.90 31.22
N ARG A 221 4.11 -15.00 30.92
CA ARG A 221 3.29 -16.16 31.29
C ARG A 221 3.72 -17.46 30.62
N GLY A 222 4.25 -17.38 29.40
CA GLY A 222 4.83 -18.52 28.69
C GLY A 222 6.11 -19.02 29.37
N ALA A 223 7.04 -18.11 29.64
CA ALA A 223 8.30 -18.40 30.31
C ALA A 223 8.10 -18.97 31.72
N ALA A 224 7.18 -18.40 32.50
CA ALA A 224 6.85 -18.92 33.82
C ALA A 224 6.34 -20.37 33.77
N ARG A 225 5.47 -20.70 32.80
CA ARG A 225 4.97 -22.08 32.61
C ARG A 225 6.08 -23.05 32.17
N ALA A 226 7.01 -22.59 31.34
CA ALA A 226 8.17 -23.38 30.93
C ALA A 226 9.11 -23.66 32.11
N ALA A 227 9.43 -22.65 32.91
CA ALA A 227 10.30 -22.78 34.10
C ALA A 227 9.73 -23.79 35.11
N MET A 228 8.44 -23.70 35.43
CA MET A 228 7.77 -24.66 36.33
C MET A 228 7.76 -26.10 35.80
N SER A 229 7.80 -26.29 34.47
CA SER A 229 7.85 -27.63 33.86
C SER A 229 9.24 -28.24 33.95
N THR A 230 10.30 -27.43 33.96
CA THR A 230 11.69 -27.87 34.06
C THR A 230 12.08 -28.23 35.50
N GLU A 231 11.58 -27.49 36.49
CA GLU A 231 11.87 -27.76 37.92
C GLU A 231 11.21 -29.04 38.45
N GLN A 232 10.09 -29.47 37.86
CA GLN A 232 9.46 -30.75 38.20
C GLN A 232 10.17 -31.98 37.59
N GLY A 233 11.25 -31.79 36.82
CA GLY A 233 12.02 -32.88 36.21
C GLY A 233 13.13 -33.48 37.09
N ALA A 234 13.48 -32.87 38.23
CA ALA A 234 14.71 -33.23 38.96
C ALA A 234 14.50 -33.83 40.37
N THR A 235 13.34 -33.64 41.02
CA THR A 235 13.13 -34.17 42.39
C THR A 235 11.69 -34.60 42.61
N GLY A 236 11.49 -35.91 42.72
CA GLY A 236 10.30 -36.53 43.30
C GLY A 236 9.26 -36.99 42.28
N GLN A 237 9.00 -38.30 42.26
CA GLN A 237 7.80 -38.90 41.70
C GLN A 237 6.54 -38.25 42.31
N VAL A 238 6.08 -37.15 41.74
CA VAL A 238 4.67 -36.79 41.85
C VAL A 238 3.99 -37.50 40.70
N GLU A 239 3.20 -38.55 41.02
CA GLU A 239 2.34 -39.24 40.05
C GLU A 239 1.57 -38.20 39.23
N GLN A 240 2.06 -37.89 38.02
CA GLN A 240 1.29 -37.14 37.05
C GLN A 240 0.14 -38.04 36.63
N ARG A 241 -0.98 -37.94 37.37
CA ARG A 241 -2.24 -38.59 36.99
C ARG A 241 -2.50 -38.23 35.53
N PRO A 242 -2.66 -39.22 34.64
CA PRO A 242 -2.89 -38.97 33.23
C PRO A 242 -4.05 -38.00 33.07
N ARG A 243 -3.78 -36.80 32.52
CA ARG A 243 -4.82 -35.81 32.24
C ARG A 243 -5.60 -36.24 30.99
N GLY A 244 -6.34 -37.34 31.10
CA GLY A 244 -7.38 -37.72 30.15
C GLY A 244 -8.64 -36.90 30.35
N ARG A 245 -9.47 -36.77 29.30
CA ARG A 245 -10.78 -36.13 29.41
C ARG A 245 -11.63 -36.97 30.38
N ARG A 246 -11.97 -36.38 31.52
CA ARG A 246 -12.83 -37.04 32.52
C ARG A 246 -14.27 -37.08 32.01
N ASN A 247 -15.01 -38.11 32.40
CA ASN A 247 -16.43 -38.17 32.09
C ASN A 247 -17.16 -37.00 32.79
N PRO A 248 -17.84 -36.09 32.07
CA PRO A 248 -18.55 -34.96 32.67
C PRO A 248 -19.59 -35.39 33.70
N CYS A 249 -20.19 -36.58 33.54
CA CYS A 249 -21.21 -37.11 34.44
C CYS A 249 -20.61 -37.78 35.70
N ASN A 250 -19.29 -38.01 35.75
CA ASN A 250 -18.62 -38.54 36.94
C ASN A 250 -17.14 -38.09 36.98
N PRO A 251 -16.87 -36.86 37.45
CA PRO A 251 -15.52 -36.28 37.46
C PRO A 251 -14.55 -36.95 38.46
N SER A 252 -15.08 -37.82 39.33
CA SER A 252 -14.33 -38.60 40.32
C SER A 252 -13.82 -39.93 39.76
N ALA A 253 -14.38 -40.41 38.65
CA ALA A 253 -13.93 -41.64 38.03
C ALA A 253 -12.52 -41.49 37.41
N PRO A 254 -11.65 -42.51 37.53
CA PRO A 254 -10.35 -42.49 36.87
C PRO A 254 -10.49 -42.35 35.34
N PRO A 255 -9.54 -41.66 34.67
CA PRO A 255 -9.53 -41.55 33.22
C PRO A 255 -9.44 -42.96 32.60
N ARG A 256 -10.21 -43.17 31.52
CA ARG A 256 -10.19 -44.43 30.75
C ARG A 256 -9.47 -44.22 29.42
N CYS A 257 -8.75 -45.24 28.99
CA CYS A 257 -8.08 -45.28 27.70
C CYS A 257 -9.08 -45.41 26.56
N TYR A 258 -8.97 -44.57 25.52
CA TYR A 258 -9.83 -44.65 24.34
C TYR A 258 -9.57 -45.89 23.47
N ALA A 259 -8.35 -46.44 23.50
CA ALA A 259 -7.98 -47.59 22.68
C ALA A 259 -8.46 -48.91 23.27
N CYS A 260 -8.31 -49.12 24.59
CA CYS A 260 -8.63 -50.40 25.24
C CYS A 260 -9.73 -50.32 26.31
N GLY A 261 -10.24 -49.12 26.63
CA GLY A 261 -11.22 -48.91 27.70
C GLY A 261 -10.69 -49.04 29.13
N GLY A 262 -9.42 -49.45 29.31
CA GLY A 262 -8.80 -49.69 30.61
C GLY A 262 -8.63 -48.42 31.46
N PRO A 263 -8.67 -48.52 32.80
CA PRO A 263 -8.49 -47.37 33.68
C PRO A 263 -7.02 -46.92 33.76
N ASN A 264 -6.81 -45.72 34.32
CA ASN A 264 -5.50 -45.20 34.76
C ASN A 264 -4.45 -44.95 33.67
N HIS A 265 -4.83 -44.89 32.39
CA HIS A 265 -3.95 -44.44 31.31
C HIS A 265 -4.74 -43.82 30.16
N ILE A 266 -4.07 -43.03 29.31
CA ILE A 266 -4.62 -42.50 28.05
C ILE A 266 -4.10 -43.32 26.87
N ALA A 267 -4.76 -43.21 25.70
CA ALA A 267 -4.43 -44.00 24.51
C ALA A 267 -2.93 -43.95 24.12
N ARG A 268 -2.27 -42.79 24.31
CA ARG A 268 -0.84 -42.61 24.02
C ARG A 268 0.08 -43.50 24.87
N ASN A 269 -0.37 -43.91 26.05
CA ASN A 269 0.37 -44.75 27.00
C ASN A 269 -0.23 -46.17 27.06
N CYS A 270 -1.04 -46.57 26.08
CA CYS A 270 -1.68 -47.88 26.08
C CYS A 270 -0.72 -48.94 25.55
N THR A 271 -0.27 -49.83 26.43
CA THR A 271 0.53 -51.02 26.06
C THR A 271 -0.26 -52.06 25.29
N ASN A 272 -1.60 -52.01 25.33
CA ASN A 272 -2.49 -52.91 24.59
C ASN A 272 -2.93 -52.31 23.23
N ASN A 273 -2.28 -51.25 22.75
CA ASN A 273 -2.64 -50.64 21.49
C ASN A 273 -2.14 -51.50 20.31
N PRO A 274 -3.03 -52.01 19.43
CA PRO A 274 -2.63 -52.88 18.31
C PRO A 274 -1.76 -52.18 17.26
N THR A 275 -1.57 -50.86 17.35
CA THR A 275 -0.75 -50.07 16.40
C THR A 275 0.72 -49.92 16.79
N SER A 276 1.16 -50.47 17.93
CA SER A 276 2.52 -50.25 18.47
C SER A 276 3.52 -51.39 18.23
N ALA A 277 3.13 -52.45 17.52
CA ALA A 277 4.02 -53.56 17.18
C ALA A 277 4.29 -53.55 15.68
N THR A 278 5.31 -52.80 15.23
CA THR A 278 6.25 -53.13 14.13
C THR A 278 7.00 -51.86 13.74
N SER A 279 8.19 -51.67 14.31
CA SER A 279 9.25 -50.89 13.69
C SER A 279 10.60 -51.39 14.19
N GLU A 280 11.00 -52.55 13.70
CA GLU A 280 12.42 -52.96 13.66
C GLU A 280 12.98 -52.73 12.25
N PRO A 281 14.27 -52.35 12.11
CA PRO A 281 14.86 -51.92 10.86
C PRO A 281 15.53 -53.09 10.13
N ALA A 282 15.00 -53.49 8.98
CA ALA A 282 15.68 -54.45 8.10
C ALA A 282 16.62 -53.71 7.13
N THR A 283 17.91 -54.05 7.23
CA THR A 283 19.01 -53.59 6.39
C THR A 283 19.25 -54.61 5.24
N ARG A 284 19.65 -54.13 4.05
CA ARG A 284 20.18 -54.86 2.84
C ARG A 284 19.13 -55.72 2.08
N ALA A 285 19.17 -55.91 0.76
CA ALA A 285 20.28 -55.94 -0.21
C ALA A 285 19.80 -55.63 -1.65
N THR A 286 20.75 -55.20 -2.46
CA THR A 286 20.78 -55.06 -3.92
C THR A 286 20.51 -56.38 -4.66
N GLN A 287 19.68 -56.37 -5.71
CA GLN A 287 19.94 -57.03 -7.02
C GLN A 287 18.80 -56.82 -8.05
N GLU A 288 19.13 -56.16 -9.16
CA GLU A 288 18.62 -56.42 -10.53
C GLU A 288 19.11 -57.81 -11.03
N PRO A 289 18.72 -58.38 -12.21
CA PRO A 289 17.81 -57.89 -13.29
C PRO A 289 16.85 -58.98 -13.91
N SER A 290 16.14 -58.57 -14.97
CA SER A 290 15.71 -59.34 -16.17
C SER A 290 14.52 -60.33 -16.09
N HIS A 291 13.36 -59.92 -16.62
CA HIS A 291 12.92 -60.25 -17.99
C HIS A 291 11.71 -59.39 -18.40
#